data_AF-A0A5R1NNY5-F1
#
_entry.id   AF-A0A5R1NNY5-F1
#
_cell.length_a   1.000
_cell.length_b   1.000
_cell.length_c   1.000
_cell.angle_alpha   90.00
_cell.angle_beta   90.00
_cell.angle_gamma   90.00
#
_symmetry.space_group_name_H-M   'P 1'
#
loop_
_entity.id
_entity.type
_entity.pdbx_description
1 polymer ?
#
loop_
_entity_poly.entity_id
_entity_poly.type
_entity_poly.pdbx_seq_one_letter_code
_entity_poly.pdbx_strand_id
1 'polypeptide(L)'
;MRQSAVSAVGRGTSLDNVLGRPIRYAKPSEDQFLAQLRADNFPADYVAVQKIIHRVVRLNISVFPNHSIRTLTGRPATTLRQCVADNTQAWR
;
A
#
# COMPACT_ATOMS: atom_id res chain seq x y z
N MET A 1 22.93 9.74 10.68
CA MET A 1 23.18 8.61 11.61
C MET A 1 21.83 7.99 11.95
N ARG A 2 21.63 6.70 11.59
CA ARG A 2 20.72 5.67 12.19
C ARG A 2 19.27 6.12 12.54
N GLN A 3 18.19 5.41 12.21
CA GLN A 3 17.98 3.97 12.09
C GLN A 3 16.58 3.69 11.53
N SER A 4 16.48 2.51 10.92
CA SER A 4 15.31 1.72 10.54
C SER A 4 14.07 1.83 11.42
N ALA A 5 12.91 1.90 10.78
CA ALA A 5 11.64 1.36 11.30
C ALA A 5 10.68 1.05 10.14
N VAL A 6 11.00 -0.01 9.39
CA VAL A 6 9.99 -0.80 8.65
C VAL A 6 9.97 -2.17 9.32
N SER A 7 9.39 -2.23 10.52
CA SER A 7 9.04 -3.51 11.14
C SER A 7 7.64 -3.89 10.68
N ALA A 8 7.58 -4.69 9.62
CA ALA A 8 6.57 -5.74 9.37
C ALA A 8 6.61 -6.17 7.89
N VAL A 9 7.76 -6.67 7.41
CA VAL A 9 7.82 -7.31 6.09
C VAL A 9 8.66 -8.57 6.24
N GLY A 10 7.99 -9.72 6.26
CA GLY A 10 8.66 -11.02 6.20
C GLY A 10 9.59 -11.08 5.00
N ARG A 11 10.74 -11.74 5.16
CA ARG A 11 11.79 -11.87 4.13
C ARG A 11 11.18 -12.31 2.79
N GLY A 12 11.16 -11.42 1.80
CA GLY A 12 10.77 -11.71 0.41
C GLY A 12 9.49 -11.07 -0.15
N THR A 13 8.87 -10.07 0.50
CA THR A 13 7.59 -9.48 0.02
C THR A 13 7.63 -7.99 -0.36
N SER A 14 8.80 -7.37 -0.42
CA SER A 14 8.91 -5.95 -0.79
C SER A 14 8.79 -5.73 -2.30
N LEU A 15 8.23 -4.59 -2.69
CA LEU A 15 7.85 -4.28 -4.07
C LEU A 15 9.07 -4.20 -5.01
N ASP A 16 10.18 -3.70 -4.49
CA ASP A 16 11.49 -3.64 -5.16
C ASP A 16 12.03 -5.03 -5.51
N ASN A 17 11.88 -6.01 -4.61
CA ASN A 17 12.29 -7.38 -4.86
C ASN A 17 11.46 -8.04 -5.97
N VAL A 18 10.16 -7.75 -6.05
CA VAL A 18 9.28 -8.32 -7.09
C VAL A 18 9.51 -7.66 -8.45
N LEU A 19 9.73 -6.34 -8.46
CA LEU A 19 9.89 -5.57 -9.70
C LEU A 19 11.34 -5.46 -10.18
N GLY A 20 12.31 -5.97 -9.42
CA GLY A 20 13.73 -5.97 -9.79
C GLY A 20 14.36 -4.59 -9.89
N ARG A 21 13.74 -3.56 -9.29
CA ARG A 21 14.22 -2.16 -9.33
C ARG A 21 14.03 -1.47 -7.98
N PRO A 22 14.93 -0.53 -7.60
CA PRO A 22 14.79 0.18 -6.34
C PRO A 22 13.54 1.06 -6.35
N ILE A 23 12.71 0.94 -5.31
CA ILE A 23 11.50 1.75 -5.11
C ILE A 23 11.64 2.48 -3.78
N ARG A 24 11.60 3.81 -3.80
CA ARG A 24 11.70 4.65 -2.61
C ARG A 24 10.34 5.17 -2.22
N TYR A 25 9.91 4.83 -1.00
CA TYR A 25 8.73 5.43 -0.40
C TYR A 25 9.05 6.79 0.21
N ALA A 26 8.52 7.87 -0.37
CA ALA A 26 8.80 9.24 0.06
C ALA A 26 8.08 9.66 1.35
N LYS A 27 7.10 8.87 1.82
CA LYS A 27 6.28 9.16 3.02
C LYS A 27 5.73 10.60 3.03
N PRO A 28 4.89 10.98 2.05
CA PRO A 28 4.30 12.33 2.01
C PRO A 28 3.43 12.59 3.26
N SER A 29 3.35 13.86 3.65
CA SER A 29 2.34 14.34 4.59
C SER A 29 0.94 14.26 3.96
N GLU A 30 -0.10 14.36 4.78
CA GLU A 30 -1.48 14.41 4.28
C GLU A 30 -1.66 15.56 3.27
N ASP A 31 -1.17 16.75 3.60
CA ASP A 31 -1.31 17.92 2.72
C ASP A 31 -0.55 17.73 1.40
N GLN A 32 0.65 17.16 1.43
CA GLN A 32 1.42 16.86 0.22
C GLN A 32 0.69 15.84 -0.67
N PHE A 33 0.13 14.80 -0.06
CA PHE A 33 -0.64 13.79 -0.77
C PHE A 33 -1.90 14.38 -1.41
N LEU A 34 -2.67 15.18 -0.67
CA LEU A 34 -3.89 15.81 -1.19
C LEU A 34 -3.60 16.90 -2.22
N ALA A 35 -2.49 17.63 -2.07
CA ALA A 35 -2.05 18.61 -3.06
C ALA A 35 -1.74 17.91 -4.40
N GLN A 36 -1.05 16.76 -4.36
CA GLN A 36 -0.78 15.98 -5.56
C GLN A 36 -2.07 15.51 -6.24
N LEU A 37 -3.03 14.95 -5.49
CA LEU A 37 -4.30 14.50 -6.08
C LEU A 37 -5.09 15.64 -6.76
N ARG A 38 -5.04 16.85 -6.20
CA ARG A 38 -5.67 18.02 -6.81
C ARG A 38 -4.92 18.47 -8.07
N ALA A 39 -3.59 18.44 -8.05
CA ALA A 39 -2.77 18.76 -9.21
C ALA A 39 -3.01 17.77 -10.37
N ASP A 40 -3.31 16.52 -10.05
CA ASP A 40 -3.66 15.47 -11.01
C ASP A 40 -5.13 15.56 -11.50
N ASN A 41 -5.87 16.62 -11.13
CA ASN A 41 -7.27 16.89 -11.49
C ASN A 41 -8.28 15.80 -11.06
N PHE A 42 -8.01 15.11 -9.95
CA PHE A 42 -9.01 14.19 -9.40
C PHE A 42 -10.25 14.92 -8.87
N PRO A 43 -11.45 14.33 -8.98
CA PRO A 43 -12.68 14.88 -8.42
C PRO A 43 -12.61 15.17 -6.91
N ALA A 44 -13.28 16.24 -6.46
CA ALA A 44 -13.18 16.71 -5.08
C ALA A 44 -13.72 15.70 -4.04
N ASP A 45 -14.78 14.97 -4.40
CA ASP A 45 -15.36 13.87 -3.62
C ASP A 45 -14.37 12.71 -3.49
N TYR A 46 -13.68 12.36 -4.58
CA TYR A 46 -12.60 11.37 -4.55
C TYR A 46 -11.46 11.80 -3.61
N VAL A 47 -11.01 13.05 -3.71
CA VAL A 47 -9.96 13.60 -2.82
C VAL A 47 -10.39 13.55 -1.35
N ALA A 48 -11.67 13.81 -1.05
CA ALA A 48 -12.20 13.72 0.30
C ALA A 48 -12.15 12.29 0.85
N VAL A 49 -12.52 11.28 0.05
CA VAL A 49 -12.41 9.86 0.42
C VAL A 49 -10.94 9.48 0.65
N GLN A 50 -10.04 9.90 -0.25
CA GLN A 50 -8.61 9.62 -0.12
C GLN A 50 -7.99 10.20 1.15
N LYS A 51 -8.45 11.38 1.61
CA LYS A 51 -8.05 11.95 2.89
C LYS A 51 -8.35 11.02 4.06
N ILE A 52 -9.56 10.46 4.11
CA ILE A 52 -9.99 9.54 5.18
C ILE A 52 -9.15 8.27 5.13
N ILE A 53 -9.00 7.67 3.94
CA ILE A 53 -8.20 6.45 3.76
C ILE A 53 -6.74 6.67 4.19
N HIS A 54 -6.13 7.79 3.78
CA HIS A 54 -4.76 8.13 4.17
C HIS A 54 -4.60 8.14 5.70
N ARG A 55 -5.53 8.74 6.45
CA ARG A 55 -5.51 8.74 7.92
C ARG A 55 -5.65 7.35 8.51
N VAL A 56 -6.64 6.58 8.05
CA VAL A 56 -6.91 5.21 8.57
C VAL A 56 -5.69 4.31 8.40
N VAL A 57 -5.05 4.36 7.23
CA VAL A 57 -3.84 3.58 6.94
C VAL A 57 -2.66 4.07 7.79
N ARG A 58 -2.47 5.39 7.93
CA ARG A 58 -1.38 5.97 8.75
C ARG A 58 -1.49 5.65 10.23
N LEU A 59 -2.71 5.51 10.73
CA LEU A 59 -2.99 5.18 12.12
C LEU A 59 -2.97 3.66 12.38
N ASN A 60 -2.63 2.83 11.37
CA ASN A 60 -2.59 1.37 11.49
C ASN A 60 -3.91 0.76 11.98
N ILE A 61 -5.06 1.39 11.71
CA ILE A 61 -6.35 0.90 12.21
C ILE A 61 -6.72 -0.46 11.59
N SER A 62 -6.28 -0.72 10.37
CA SER A 62 -6.63 -1.92 9.58
C SER A 62 -5.58 -3.04 9.62
N VAL A 63 -4.66 -3.06 10.58
CA VAL A 63 -3.53 -4.02 10.57
C VAL A 63 -3.87 -5.42 11.06
N PHE A 64 -5.02 -5.61 11.71
CA PHE A 64 -5.37 -6.89 12.31
C PHE A 64 -5.77 -7.90 11.23
N PRO A 65 -5.01 -9.00 11.05
CA PRO A 65 -5.36 -10.02 10.09
C PRO A 65 -6.58 -10.81 10.57
N ASN A 66 -7.37 -11.32 9.64
CA ASN A 66 -8.40 -12.30 9.90
C ASN A 66 -8.30 -13.45 8.89
N HIS A 67 -8.99 -14.55 9.17
CA HIS A 67 -9.03 -15.73 8.30
C HIS A 67 -10.29 -15.78 7.44
N SER A 68 -11.08 -14.71 7.35
CA SER A 68 -12.38 -14.70 6.70
C SER A 68 -12.29 -15.12 5.23
N ILE A 69 -11.27 -14.69 4.49
CA ILE A 69 -11.06 -15.13 3.10
C ILE A 69 -10.90 -16.65 3.02
N ARG A 70 -10.10 -17.24 3.92
CA ARG A 70 -9.90 -18.69 3.97
C ARG A 70 -11.18 -19.42 4.36
N THR A 71 -11.89 -18.91 5.35
CA THR A 71 -13.17 -19.48 5.80
C THR A 71 -14.22 -19.48 4.70
N LEU A 72 -14.32 -18.40 3.93
CA LEU A 72 -15.35 -18.23 2.90
C LEU A 72 -15.01 -18.93 1.58
N THR A 73 -13.73 -19.02 1.21
CA THR A 73 -13.32 -19.50 -0.13
C THR A 73 -12.58 -20.84 -0.10
N GLY A 74 -12.23 -21.35 1.07
CA GLY A 74 -11.39 -22.54 1.23
C GLY A 74 -9.90 -22.33 0.88
N ARG A 75 -9.53 -21.15 0.35
CA ARG A 75 -8.17 -20.82 -0.09
C ARG A 75 -7.59 -19.66 0.72
N PRO A 76 -6.27 -19.62 0.98
CA PRO A 76 -5.65 -18.47 1.64
C PRO A 76 -5.80 -17.20 0.79
N ALA A 77 -5.76 -16.04 1.45
CA ALA A 77 -5.75 -14.75 0.77
C ALA A 77 -4.54 -14.61 -0.15
N THR A 78 -4.74 -14.01 -1.32
CA THR A 78 -3.65 -13.65 -2.23
C THR A 78 -2.67 -12.72 -1.53
N THR A 79 -1.38 -13.10 -1.55
CA THR A 79 -0.33 -12.26 -0.94
C THR A 79 -0.03 -11.04 -1.80
N LEU A 80 0.47 -9.97 -1.19
CA LEU A 80 0.94 -8.79 -1.94
C LEU A 80 1.97 -9.17 -3.01
N ARG A 81 2.92 -10.05 -2.68
CA ARG A 81 3.94 -10.56 -3.61
C ARG A 81 3.30 -11.21 -4.84
N GLN A 82 2.32 -12.08 -4.61
CA GLN A 82 1.61 -12.77 -5.69
C GLN A 82 0.84 -11.78 -6.56
N CYS A 83 0.09 -10.86 -5.94
CA CYS A 83 -0.67 -9.83 -6.65
C CYS A 83 0.22 -8.98 -7.58
N VAL A 84 1.39 -8.56 -7.09
CA VAL A 84 2.33 -7.74 -7.89
C VAL A 84 2.94 -8.57 -9.01
N ALA A 85 3.33 -9.83 -8.75
CA ALA A 85 3.88 -10.72 -9.76
C ALA A 85 2.87 -10.98 -10.91
N ASP A 86 1.61 -11.22 -10.56
CA ASP A 86 0.53 -11.48 -11.53
C ASP A 86 0.17 -10.24 -12.37
N ASN A 87 0.52 -9.04 -11.89
CA ASN A 87 0.15 -7.76 -12.53
C ASN A 87 1.37 -6.90 -12.92
N THR A 88 2.54 -7.51 -13.12
CA THR A 88 3.80 -6.80 -13.45
C THR A 88 3.67 -5.82 -14.61
N GLN A 89 2.81 -6.10 -15.58
CA GLN A 89 2.53 -5.22 -16.72
C GLN A 89 2.01 -3.83 -16.35
N ALA A 90 1.29 -3.69 -15.23
CA ALA A 90 0.79 -2.40 -14.73
C ALA A 90 1.90 -1.53 -14.10
N TRP A 91 3.10 -2.09 -13.94
CA TRP A 91 4.25 -1.45 -13.29
C TRP A 91 5.38 -1.11 -14.26
N ARG A 92 5.23 -1.36 -15.56
CA ARG A 92 6.18 -0.90 -16.58
C ARG A 92 6.16 0.62 -16.63
#